data_AF-A0A4W3H583-F1
#
_entry.id   AF-A0A4W3H583-F1
#
_cell.length_a   1.000
_cell.length_b   1.000
_cell.length_c   1.000
_cell.angle_alpha   90.00
_cell.angle_beta   90.00
_cell.angle_gamma   90.00
#
_symmetry.space_group_name_H-M   'P 1'
#
loop_
_entity.id
_entity.type
_entity.pdbx_description
1 polymer ?
#
loop_
_entity_poly.entity_id
_entity_poly.type
_entity_poly.pdbx_seq_one_letter_code
_entity_poly.pdbx_strand_id
1 'polypeptide(L)'
;MALLLHVLSALFGLGSWVAINGLWVELPLLVPETPEGWYLPSYLTILIQLANVGPLLVTLLHRFRPGWLPETRVVYAIVCLGVVSCLLHGAAGARLLPVAGGLHLLRHFPALHEPPASPLPDQLLHRGGPERVSLVAHYQPANFSPRVFFFLLAGMMLMCLMAFGLLNHLPLRDTETEQEPERERDTEREPEPEPEQRPMISRRPSCWYKARPSTFQAGHYTWPQATFIFLVLAWVNGLTNAVLPSVQSYSCLPYGSLAYHLSATLGAMANPLACFLAMFLPSRSLRLMLLLTVTGTTIGAYIMGMAVLSPCPWLVHTHTGTALMVLSWTLFTGSLSYVKVMIGVILREEGHSALLLCGAVVQLGSMLGALTMFPLVSVYSLFRSGDPCNSLCLP
;
A
#
# COMPACT_ATOMS: atom_id res chain seq x y z
N MET A 1 25.92 -16.12 -13.37
CA MET A 1 25.11 -16.61 -12.24
C MET A 1 24.53 -15.46 -11.41
N ALA A 2 25.35 -14.50 -10.94
CA ALA A 2 24.86 -13.38 -10.12
C ALA A 2 23.75 -12.53 -10.78
N LEU A 3 23.91 -12.13 -12.06
CA LEU A 3 22.88 -11.38 -12.79
C LEU A 3 21.53 -12.12 -12.83
N LEU A 4 21.55 -13.44 -13.10
CA LEU A 4 20.35 -14.27 -13.11
C LEU A 4 19.67 -14.29 -11.74
N LEU A 5 20.44 -14.45 -10.65
CA LEU A 5 19.90 -14.41 -9.29
C LEU A 5 19.29 -13.05 -8.95
N HIS A 6 19.93 -11.94 -9.36
CA HIS A 6 19.36 -10.60 -9.16
C HIS A 6 18.08 -10.38 -9.95
N VAL A 7 18.03 -10.81 -11.22
CA VAL A 7 16.82 -10.71 -12.05
C VAL A 7 15.69 -11.55 -11.46
N LEU A 8 15.95 -12.79 -11.06
CA LEU A 8 14.94 -13.65 -10.46
C LEU A 8 14.44 -13.11 -9.11
N SER A 9 15.35 -12.57 -8.29
CA SER A 9 15.00 -11.91 -7.03
C SER A 9 14.13 -10.67 -7.27
N ALA A 10 14.45 -9.85 -8.28
CA ALA A 10 13.64 -8.71 -8.67
C ALA A 10 12.25 -9.15 -9.16
N LEU A 11 12.17 -10.16 -10.03
CA LEU A 11 10.89 -10.70 -10.52
C LEU A 11 10.02 -11.26 -9.39
N PHE A 12 10.61 -12.00 -8.45
CA PHE A 12 9.90 -12.47 -7.26
C PHE A 12 9.43 -11.29 -6.38
N GLY A 13 10.29 -10.29 -6.19
CA GLY A 13 9.99 -9.09 -5.40
C GLY A 13 8.81 -8.27 -5.94
N LEU A 14 8.69 -8.14 -7.28
CA LEU A 14 7.57 -7.45 -7.93
C LEU A 14 6.20 -8.01 -7.51
N GLY A 15 6.10 -9.33 -7.31
CA GLY A 15 4.87 -10.01 -6.91
C GLY A 15 4.27 -9.53 -5.60
N SER A 16 5.07 -8.93 -4.71
CA SER A 16 4.62 -8.53 -3.38
C SER A 16 3.60 -7.38 -3.39
N TRP A 17 3.67 -6.51 -4.41
CA TRP A 17 2.85 -5.29 -4.49
C TRP A 17 2.14 -5.10 -5.83
N VAL A 18 2.47 -5.89 -6.87
CA VAL A 18 1.91 -5.72 -8.21
C VAL A 18 0.38 -5.76 -8.25
N ALA A 19 -0.25 -6.66 -7.49
CA ALA A 19 -1.70 -6.78 -7.44
C ALA A 19 -2.36 -5.55 -6.80
N ILE A 20 -1.83 -5.10 -5.66
CA ILE A 20 -2.36 -3.95 -4.95
C ILE A 20 -2.18 -2.67 -5.79
N ASN A 21 -0.97 -2.43 -6.28
CA ASN A 21 -0.70 -1.24 -7.11
C ASN A 21 -1.51 -1.25 -8.41
N GLY A 22 -1.65 -2.40 -9.06
CA GLY A 22 -2.50 -2.55 -10.24
C GLY A 22 -3.95 -2.18 -9.94
N LEU A 23 -4.51 -2.68 -8.84
CA LEU A 23 -5.88 -2.34 -8.41
C LEU A 23 -6.04 -0.84 -8.14
N TRP A 24 -5.09 -0.21 -7.44
CA TRP A 24 -5.14 1.23 -7.16
C TRP A 24 -5.09 2.10 -8.43
N VAL A 25 -4.32 1.68 -9.43
CA VAL A 25 -4.24 2.37 -10.73
C VAL A 25 -5.54 2.21 -11.54
N GLU A 26 -6.22 1.07 -11.39
CA GLU A 26 -7.46 0.75 -12.12
C GLU A 26 -8.73 1.28 -11.44
N LEU A 27 -8.66 1.66 -10.16
CA LEU A 27 -9.78 2.21 -9.39
C LEU A 27 -10.63 3.27 -10.12
N PRO A 28 -10.07 4.25 -10.84
CA PRO A 28 -10.84 5.25 -11.57
C PRO A 28 -11.83 4.67 -12.60
N LEU A 29 -11.53 3.47 -13.13
CA LEU A 29 -12.37 2.74 -14.08
C LEU A 29 -13.33 1.78 -13.36
N LEU A 30 -12.95 1.28 -12.18
CA LEU A 30 -13.78 0.37 -11.38
C LEU A 30 -14.88 1.10 -10.61
N VAL A 31 -14.56 2.24 -10.00
CA VAL A 31 -15.48 2.99 -9.13
C VAL A 31 -16.84 3.27 -9.78
N PRO A 32 -16.94 3.68 -11.06
CA PRO A 32 -18.24 3.92 -11.69
C PRO A 32 -19.06 2.65 -11.97
N GLU A 33 -18.40 1.51 -12.11
CA GLU A 33 -19.01 0.25 -12.57
C GLU A 33 -19.39 -0.69 -11.42
N THR A 34 -18.83 -0.47 -10.23
CA THR A 34 -19.02 -1.33 -9.05
C THR A 34 -20.15 -0.86 -8.15
N PRO A 35 -20.91 -1.78 -7.53
CA PRO A 35 -22.00 -1.40 -6.61
C PRO A 35 -21.50 -0.62 -5.39
N GLU A 36 -20.24 -0.79 -4.99
CA GLU A 36 -19.62 -0.05 -3.88
C GLU A 36 -19.33 1.43 -4.21
N GLY A 37 -19.27 1.79 -5.49
CA GLY A 37 -19.05 3.17 -5.93
C GLY A 37 -17.86 3.86 -5.27
N TRP A 38 -18.09 5.06 -4.75
CA TRP A 38 -17.05 5.93 -4.17
C TRP A 38 -16.49 5.39 -2.85
N TYR A 39 -17.13 4.39 -2.23
CA TYR A 39 -16.66 3.72 -1.02
C TYR A 39 -15.60 2.66 -1.31
N LEU A 40 -15.43 2.24 -2.57
CA LEU A 40 -14.51 1.17 -2.98
C LEU A 40 -13.07 1.39 -2.46
N PRO A 41 -12.45 2.58 -2.55
CA PRO A 41 -11.10 2.80 -2.01
C PRO A 41 -11.02 2.57 -0.49
N SER A 42 -12.04 2.95 0.28
CA SER A 42 -12.12 2.72 1.73
C SER A 42 -12.18 1.23 2.07
N TYR A 43 -12.99 0.45 1.33
CA TYR A 43 -13.05 -1.01 1.47
C TYR A 43 -11.71 -1.68 1.15
N LEU A 44 -11.04 -1.26 0.07
CA LEU A 44 -9.73 -1.80 -0.29
C LEU A 44 -8.70 -1.50 0.80
N THR A 45 -8.65 -0.26 1.30
CA THR A 45 -7.75 0.13 2.38
C THR A 45 -7.91 -0.76 3.61
N ILE A 46 -9.13 -0.95 4.14
CA ILE A 46 -9.29 -1.76 5.36
C ILE A 46 -8.93 -3.24 5.12
N LEU A 47 -9.26 -3.79 3.95
CA LEU A 47 -8.92 -5.17 3.61
C LEU A 47 -7.41 -5.39 3.47
N ILE A 48 -6.70 -4.45 2.84
CA ILE A 48 -5.22 -4.48 2.75
C ILE A 48 -4.62 -4.45 4.16
N GLN A 49 -5.15 -3.62 5.06
CA GLN A 49 -4.66 -3.56 6.42
C GLN A 49 -4.94 -4.85 7.22
N LEU A 50 -6.10 -5.46 7.05
CA LEU A 50 -6.41 -6.76 7.65
C LEU A 50 -5.50 -7.87 7.11
N ALA A 51 -5.14 -7.84 5.81
CA ALA A 51 -4.21 -8.79 5.23
C ALA A 51 -2.79 -8.68 5.84
N ASN A 52 -2.37 -7.49 6.26
CA ASN A 52 -1.08 -7.27 6.92
C ASN A 52 -0.97 -7.93 8.32
N VAL A 53 -2.07 -8.41 8.90
CA VAL A 53 -2.04 -9.24 10.12
C VAL A 53 -1.36 -10.59 9.86
N GLY A 54 -1.44 -11.12 8.62
CA GLY A 54 -0.84 -12.40 8.24
C GLY A 54 0.69 -12.45 8.44
N PRO A 55 1.47 -11.53 7.84
CA PRO A 55 2.91 -11.42 8.07
C PRO A 55 3.30 -11.25 9.54
N LEU A 56 2.51 -10.49 10.31
CA LEU A 56 2.75 -10.34 11.75
C LEU A 56 2.58 -11.67 12.49
N LEU A 57 1.51 -12.42 12.18
CA LEU A 57 1.26 -13.74 12.75
C LEU A 57 2.37 -14.73 12.41
N VAL A 58 2.85 -14.74 11.16
CA VAL A 58 3.97 -15.58 10.73
C VAL A 58 5.25 -15.23 11.49
N THR A 59 5.51 -13.94 11.70
CA THR A 59 6.67 -13.45 12.45
C THR A 59 6.59 -13.88 13.92
N LEU A 60 5.43 -13.70 14.56
CA LEU A 60 5.19 -14.14 15.94
C LEU A 60 5.31 -15.66 16.09
N LEU A 61 4.78 -16.43 15.13
CA LEU A 61 4.84 -17.88 15.17
C LEU A 61 6.27 -18.40 15.04
N HIS A 62 7.11 -17.79 14.20
CA HIS A 62 8.54 -18.11 14.16
C HIS A 62 9.26 -17.75 15.46
N ARG A 63 8.84 -16.67 16.15
CA ARG A 63 9.41 -16.28 17.44
C ARG A 63 9.08 -17.27 18.56
N PHE A 64 7.86 -17.80 18.60
CA PHE A 64 7.41 -18.72 19.65
C PHE A 64 7.66 -20.20 19.32
N ARG A 65 7.67 -20.57 18.04
CA ARG A 65 7.82 -21.95 17.56
C ARG A 65 8.77 -21.99 16.34
N PRO A 66 10.09 -21.86 16.54
CA PRO A 66 11.04 -21.92 15.43
C PRO A 66 10.96 -23.28 14.72
N GLY A 67 10.84 -23.25 13.39
CA GLY A 67 10.82 -24.46 12.54
C GLY A 67 9.44 -25.07 12.28
N TRP A 68 8.37 -24.55 12.89
CA TRP A 68 7.01 -25.06 12.66
C TRP A 68 6.46 -24.70 11.26
N LEU A 69 6.80 -23.50 10.78
CA LEU A 69 6.37 -23.03 9.47
C LEU A 69 7.50 -23.11 8.44
N PRO A 70 7.43 -24.04 7.49
CA PRO A 70 8.26 -24.01 6.27
C PRO A 70 8.02 -22.74 5.43
N GLU A 71 8.88 -21.72 5.53
CA GLU A 71 8.78 -20.47 4.77
C GLU A 71 8.52 -20.70 3.27
N THR A 72 9.25 -21.63 2.66
CA THR A 72 9.07 -22.00 1.25
C THR A 72 7.65 -22.46 0.93
N ARG A 73 7.03 -23.30 1.78
CA ARG A 73 5.66 -23.78 1.56
C ARG A 73 4.64 -22.66 1.75
N VAL A 74 4.89 -21.74 2.69
CA VAL A 74 4.02 -20.56 2.92
C VAL A 74 4.04 -19.64 1.71
N VAL A 75 5.22 -19.34 1.16
CA VAL A 75 5.36 -18.49 -0.04
C VAL A 75 4.64 -19.12 -1.23
N TYR A 76 4.86 -20.41 -1.51
CA TYR A 76 4.12 -21.12 -2.57
C TYR A 76 2.60 -21.04 -2.37
N ALA A 77 2.11 -21.27 -1.15
CA ALA A 77 0.69 -21.21 -0.86
C ALA A 77 0.10 -19.82 -1.13
N ILE A 78 0.76 -18.74 -0.68
CA ILE A 78 0.29 -17.36 -0.86
C ILE A 78 0.29 -16.96 -2.34
N VAL A 79 1.37 -17.25 -3.07
CA VAL A 79 1.47 -16.88 -4.49
C VAL A 79 0.48 -17.70 -5.33
N CYS A 80 0.32 -19.00 -5.08
CA CYS A 80 -0.68 -19.83 -5.74
C CYS A 80 -2.11 -19.34 -5.46
N LEU A 81 -2.42 -18.98 -4.21
CA LEU A 81 -3.70 -18.38 -3.85
C LEU A 81 -3.93 -17.07 -4.63
N GLY A 82 -2.90 -16.24 -4.77
CA GLY A 82 -2.94 -15.02 -5.57
C GLY A 82 -3.23 -15.28 -7.05
N VAL A 83 -2.56 -16.27 -7.67
CA VAL A 83 -2.81 -16.70 -9.06
C VAL A 83 -4.25 -17.17 -9.22
N VAL A 84 -4.71 -18.08 -8.35
CA VAL A 84 -6.07 -18.61 -8.40
C VAL A 84 -7.10 -17.49 -8.23
N SER A 85 -6.87 -16.56 -7.29
CA SER A 85 -7.73 -15.39 -7.11
C SER A 85 -7.81 -14.55 -8.40
N CYS A 86 -6.68 -14.21 -9.03
CA CYS A 86 -6.67 -13.44 -10.27
C CYS A 86 -7.39 -14.15 -11.42
N LEU A 87 -7.18 -15.47 -11.57
CA LEU A 87 -7.85 -16.28 -12.59
C LEU A 87 -9.36 -16.36 -12.36
N LEU A 88 -9.81 -16.51 -11.12
CA LEU A 88 -11.23 -16.53 -10.77
C LEU A 88 -11.91 -15.19 -11.10
N HIS A 89 -11.27 -14.05 -10.77
CA HIS A 89 -11.78 -12.72 -11.10
C HIS A 89 -11.82 -12.50 -12.63
N GLY A 90 -10.78 -12.93 -13.36
CA GLY A 90 -10.75 -12.85 -14.82
C GLY A 90 -11.83 -13.71 -15.50
N ALA A 91 -12.03 -14.94 -15.01
CA ALA A 91 -12.98 -15.89 -15.58
C ALA A 91 -14.44 -15.53 -15.30
N ALA A 92 -14.74 -15.03 -14.10
CA ALA A 92 -16.09 -14.67 -13.71
C ALA A 92 -16.57 -13.32 -14.30
N GLY A 93 -15.66 -12.47 -14.78
CA GLY A 93 -15.99 -11.16 -15.35
C GLY A 93 -16.65 -10.20 -14.36
N ALA A 94 -17.33 -9.17 -14.88
CA ALA A 94 -17.97 -8.10 -14.09
C ALA A 94 -18.98 -8.57 -13.01
N ARG A 95 -19.31 -9.87 -12.96
CA ARG A 95 -20.23 -10.46 -11.96
C ARG A 95 -19.55 -10.84 -10.64
N LEU A 96 -18.22 -10.84 -10.56
CA LEU A 96 -17.48 -11.20 -9.34
C LEU A 96 -16.72 -10.04 -8.69
N LEU A 97 -17.02 -8.81 -9.09
CA LEU A 97 -16.53 -7.62 -8.41
C LEU A 97 -17.40 -7.06 -7.27
N PRO A 98 -18.40 -7.74 -6.67
CA PRO A 98 -18.65 -7.40 -5.29
C PRO A 98 -17.42 -7.88 -4.52
N VAL A 99 -16.90 -7.05 -3.63
CA VAL A 99 -15.88 -7.38 -2.63
C VAL A 99 -16.45 -8.40 -1.61
N ALA A 100 -17.21 -9.40 -2.07
CA ALA A 100 -18.05 -10.31 -1.29
C ALA A 100 -17.24 -11.27 -0.41
N GLY A 101 -16.00 -11.60 -0.81
CA GLY A 101 -15.11 -12.46 -0.01
C GLY A 101 -14.62 -11.77 1.26
N GLY A 102 -14.37 -10.47 1.21
CA GLY A 102 -13.97 -9.65 2.37
C GLY A 102 -15.16 -9.07 3.15
N LEU A 103 -16.28 -8.80 2.45
CA LEU A 103 -17.50 -8.26 3.07
C LEU A 103 -18.23 -9.26 3.97
N HIS A 104 -17.99 -10.57 3.85
CA HIS A 104 -18.65 -11.54 4.74
C HIS A 104 -18.26 -11.36 6.22
N LEU A 105 -17.06 -10.82 6.50
CA LEU A 105 -16.62 -10.45 7.85
C LEU A 105 -17.19 -9.09 8.30
N LEU A 106 -17.50 -8.20 7.33
CA LEU A 106 -18.08 -6.88 7.59
C LEU A 106 -19.61 -6.90 7.63
N ARG A 107 -20.27 -7.99 7.22
CA ARG A 107 -21.74 -8.21 7.28
C ARG A 107 -22.38 -8.02 8.66
N HIS A 108 -21.58 -7.92 9.74
CA HIS A 108 -22.05 -7.61 11.09
C HIS A 108 -22.13 -6.11 11.41
N PHE A 109 -21.73 -5.22 10.50
CA PHE A 109 -22.00 -3.79 10.63
C PHE A 109 -23.34 -3.47 9.94
N PRO A 110 -24.40 -3.12 10.71
CA PRO A 110 -25.76 -2.91 10.17
C PRO A 110 -25.89 -1.73 9.20
N ALA A 111 -24.86 -0.89 9.07
CA ALA A 111 -24.82 0.24 8.12
C ALA A 111 -24.55 -0.18 6.65
N LEU A 112 -24.27 -1.47 6.38
CA LEU A 112 -23.89 -1.98 5.06
C LEU A 112 -25.06 -2.57 4.25
N HIS A 113 -26.31 -2.41 4.71
CA HIS A 113 -27.49 -3.01 4.08
C HIS A 113 -28.27 -2.07 3.15
N GLU A 114 -27.93 -0.79 3.13
CA GLU A 114 -28.54 0.15 2.18
C GLU A 114 -27.64 0.21 0.94
N PRO A 115 -28.03 -0.39 -0.20
CA PRO A 115 -27.48 0.08 -1.46
C PRO A 115 -27.75 1.59 -1.55
N PRO A 116 -26.85 2.41 -2.14
CA PRO A 116 -27.24 3.76 -2.52
C PRO A 116 -28.53 3.63 -3.31
N ALA A 117 -29.56 4.36 -2.90
CA ALA A 117 -30.90 4.29 -3.46
C ALA A 117 -30.81 4.03 -4.97
N SER A 118 -31.21 2.81 -5.38
CA SER A 118 -31.49 2.55 -6.78
C SER A 118 -32.41 3.68 -7.24
N PRO A 119 -32.19 4.29 -8.42
CA PRO A 119 -33.18 5.21 -8.96
C PRO A 119 -34.51 4.47 -8.92
N LEU A 120 -35.47 5.08 -8.21
CA LEU A 120 -36.83 4.57 -8.10
C LEU A 120 -37.25 4.10 -9.50
N PRO A 121 -37.81 2.89 -9.69
CA PRO A 121 -38.37 2.54 -10.99
C PRO A 121 -39.39 3.62 -11.36
N ASP A 122 -39.21 4.23 -12.54
CA ASP A 122 -40.02 5.28 -13.20
C ASP A 122 -41.47 4.85 -13.47
N GLN A 123 -42.17 4.31 -12.48
CA GLN A 123 -43.51 3.74 -12.65
C GLN A 123 -44.60 4.47 -11.85
N LEU A 124 -44.29 5.51 -11.07
CA LEU A 124 -45.32 6.21 -10.28
C LEU A 124 -45.32 7.75 -10.32
N LEU A 125 -44.59 8.39 -11.24
CA LEU A 125 -44.63 9.85 -11.41
C LEU A 125 -45.04 10.30 -12.82
N HIS A 126 -45.99 9.60 -13.45
CA HIS A 126 -46.81 10.20 -14.51
C HIS A 126 -47.89 11.09 -13.89
N ARG A 127 -47.50 12.27 -13.37
CA ARG A 127 -48.42 13.39 -13.20
C ARG A 127 -47.70 14.74 -13.26
N GLY A 128 -47.48 15.20 -14.50
CA GLY A 128 -47.56 16.62 -14.88
C GLY A 128 -46.50 17.59 -14.32
N GLY A 129 -45.22 17.37 -14.61
CA GLY A 129 -44.17 18.40 -14.50
C GLY A 129 -43.26 18.37 -15.73
N PRO A 130 -42.52 19.47 -16.04
CA PRO A 130 -41.65 19.49 -17.21
C PRO A 130 -40.61 18.37 -17.10
N GLU A 131 -40.40 17.62 -18.18
CA GLU A 131 -39.41 16.55 -18.26
C GLU A 131 -38.05 17.07 -17.75
N ARG A 132 -37.62 16.62 -16.56
CA ARG A 132 -36.23 16.84 -16.16
C ARG A 132 -35.38 15.94 -17.05
N VAL A 133 -34.71 16.54 -18.04
CA VAL A 133 -33.69 15.87 -18.83
C VAL A 133 -32.61 15.37 -17.85
N SER A 134 -32.63 14.08 -17.54
CA SER A 134 -31.59 13.45 -16.72
C SER A 134 -30.39 13.19 -17.62
N LEU A 135 -29.30 13.91 -17.36
CA LEU A 135 -28.02 13.66 -18.02
C LEU A 135 -27.38 12.44 -17.34
N VAL A 136 -27.04 11.43 -18.14
CA VAL A 136 -26.34 10.22 -17.69
C VAL A 136 -24.86 10.35 -18.04
N ALA A 137 -23.99 10.18 -17.04
CA ALA A 137 -22.56 10.19 -17.26
C ALA A 137 -22.14 8.99 -18.12
N HIS A 138 -21.56 9.28 -19.29
CA HIS A 138 -20.95 8.25 -20.13
C HIS A 138 -19.43 8.30 -19.95
N TYR A 139 -18.88 7.27 -19.30
CA TYR A 139 -17.45 7.16 -19.07
C TYR A 139 -16.74 6.66 -20.33
N GLN A 140 -15.53 7.16 -20.57
CA GLN A 140 -14.69 6.65 -21.66
C GLN A 140 -14.49 5.14 -21.48
N PRO A 141 -14.68 4.34 -22.54
CA PRO A 141 -14.51 2.90 -22.43
C PRO A 141 -13.05 2.58 -22.09
N ALA A 142 -12.84 1.65 -21.16
CA ALA A 142 -11.50 1.14 -20.88
C ALA A 142 -10.88 0.57 -22.16
N ASN A 143 -9.59 0.82 -22.38
CA ASN A 143 -8.86 0.30 -23.56
C ASN A 143 -8.90 -1.23 -23.64
N PHE A 144 -9.06 -1.90 -22.50
CA PHE A 144 -9.27 -3.34 -22.39
C PHE A 144 -10.24 -3.65 -21.26
N SER A 145 -10.98 -4.77 -21.37
CA SER A 145 -11.93 -5.20 -20.35
C SER A 145 -11.22 -5.55 -19.03
N PRO A 146 -11.86 -5.35 -17.85
CA PRO A 146 -11.35 -5.81 -16.56
C PRO A 146 -10.94 -7.30 -16.55
N ARG A 147 -11.56 -8.14 -17.40
CA ARG A 147 -11.14 -9.54 -17.57
C ARG A 147 -9.69 -9.66 -18.02
N VAL A 148 -9.31 -8.88 -19.03
CA VAL A 148 -7.96 -8.87 -19.60
C VAL A 148 -6.96 -8.38 -18.54
N PHE A 149 -7.32 -7.35 -17.78
CA PHE A 149 -6.53 -6.86 -16.65
C PHE A 149 -6.21 -7.97 -15.63
N PHE A 150 -7.23 -8.72 -15.17
CA PHE A 150 -7.02 -9.79 -14.20
C PHE A 150 -6.22 -10.98 -14.78
N PHE A 151 -6.35 -11.28 -16.07
CA PHE A 151 -5.50 -12.28 -16.72
C PHE A 151 -4.04 -11.83 -16.86
N LEU A 152 -3.80 -10.56 -17.19
CA LEU A 152 -2.45 -9.98 -17.19
C LEU A 152 -1.84 -10.04 -15.78
N LEU A 153 -2.63 -9.72 -14.76
CA LEU A 153 -2.20 -9.81 -13.36
C LEU A 153 -1.90 -11.26 -12.96
N ALA A 154 -2.72 -12.22 -13.37
CA ALA A 154 -2.44 -13.65 -13.17
C ALA A 154 -1.13 -14.07 -13.85
N GLY A 155 -0.88 -13.59 -15.06
CA GLY A 155 0.39 -13.81 -15.77
C GLY A 155 1.61 -13.28 -15.01
N MET A 156 1.53 -12.05 -14.48
CA MET A 156 2.60 -11.48 -13.64
C MET A 156 2.82 -12.30 -12.36
N MET A 157 1.75 -12.76 -11.72
CA MET A 157 1.86 -13.62 -10.52
C MET A 157 2.46 -15.00 -10.84
N LEU A 158 2.13 -15.60 -11.99
CA LEU A 158 2.76 -16.82 -12.48
C LEU A 158 4.26 -16.64 -12.75
N MET A 159 4.66 -15.50 -13.34
CA MET A 159 6.07 -15.16 -13.51
C MET A 159 6.81 -15.08 -12.16
N CYS A 160 6.19 -14.50 -11.14
CA CYS A 160 6.74 -14.45 -9.77
C CYS A 160 6.88 -15.86 -9.17
N LEU A 161 5.87 -16.72 -9.37
CA LEU A 161 5.89 -18.12 -8.93
C LEU A 161 7.01 -18.93 -9.58
N MET A 162 7.19 -18.78 -10.89
CA MET A 162 8.27 -19.42 -11.64
C MET A 162 9.63 -18.90 -11.19
N ALA A 163 9.77 -17.59 -10.96
CA ALA A 163 11.01 -17.00 -10.47
C ALA A 163 11.40 -17.56 -9.08
N PHE A 164 10.44 -17.66 -8.16
CA PHE A 164 10.64 -18.27 -6.85
C PHE A 164 11.00 -19.76 -6.94
N GLY A 165 10.33 -20.50 -7.85
CA GLY A 165 10.65 -21.89 -8.12
C GLY A 165 12.08 -22.06 -8.59
N LEU A 166 12.49 -21.27 -9.58
CA LEU A 166 13.85 -21.34 -10.12
C LEU A 166 14.91 -20.93 -9.08
N LEU A 167 14.65 -19.92 -8.25
CA LEU A 167 15.53 -19.55 -7.13
C LEU A 167 15.75 -20.69 -6.14
N ASN A 168 14.72 -21.50 -5.86
CA ASN A 168 14.85 -22.64 -4.94
C ASN A 168 15.54 -23.86 -5.56
N HIS A 169 15.51 -23.98 -6.88
CA HIS A 169 16.11 -25.12 -7.60
C HIS A 169 17.51 -24.83 -8.15
N LEU A 170 17.92 -23.55 -8.22
CA LEU A 170 19.28 -23.19 -8.59
C LEU A 170 20.25 -23.65 -7.48
N PRO A 171 21.32 -24.40 -7.82
CA PRO A 171 22.37 -24.73 -6.87
C PRO A 171 23.11 -23.44 -6.52
N LEU A 172 22.69 -22.80 -5.43
CA LEU A 172 23.49 -21.80 -4.74
C LEU A 172 24.71 -22.56 -4.22
N ARG A 173 25.76 -22.58 -5.03
CA ARG A 173 27.07 -23.10 -4.64
C ARG A 173 27.49 -22.30 -3.41
N ASP A 174 27.49 -22.94 -2.25
CA ASP A 174 27.98 -22.38 -0.98
C ASP A 174 29.41 -21.87 -1.21
N THR A 175 29.56 -20.60 -1.60
CA THR A 175 30.86 -19.98 -1.88
C THR A 175 31.37 -19.24 -0.64
N GLU A 176 30.84 -19.58 0.55
CA GLU A 176 31.28 -19.08 1.85
C GLU A 176 31.56 -20.22 2.84
N THR A 177 31.82 -21.43 2.33
CA THR A 177 32.36 -22.54 3.12
C THR A 177 33.68 -22.99 2.53
N GLU A 178 34.66 -22.09 2.49
CA GLU A 178 36.06 -22.49 2.48
C GLU A 178 36.68 -22.07 3.81
N GLN A 179 37.22 -23.08 4.47
CA GLN A 179 37.87 -23.08 5.77
C GLN A 179 39.05 -22.10 5.75
N GLU A 180 39.10 -21.17 6.70
CA GLU A 180 40.39 -20.64 7.16
C GLU A 180 40.77 -21.37 8.45
N PRO A 181 41.97 -21.98 8.55
CA PRO A 181 42.35 -22.80 9.68
C PRO A 181 42.62 -21.93 10.91
N GLU A 182 42.26 -22.46 12.08
CA GLU A 182 42.59 -21.94 13.40
C GLU A 182 44.07 -21.52 13.46
N ARG A 183 44.32 -20.24 13.74
CA ARG A 183 45.62 -19.77 14.22
C ARG A 183 45.39 -18.92 15.45
N GLU A 184 45.58 -19.55 16.60
CA GLU A 184 45.74 -18.88 17.90
C GLU A 184 46.75 -17.74 17.78
N ARG A 185 46.33 -16.52 18.13
CA ARG A 185 47.19 -15.52 18.76
C ARG A 185 46.34 -14.44 19.42
N ASP A 186 46.45 -14.40 20.75
CA ASP A 186 46.05 -13.31 21.61
C ASP A 186 46.47 -11.95 21.06
N THR A 187 45.52 -11.05 20.83
CA THR A 187 45.71 -9.60 21.06
C THR A 187 44.33 -8.94 21.20
N GLU A 188 44.08 -8.30 22.34
CA GLU A 188 42.93 -7.43 22.56
C GLU A 188 42.85 -6.34 21.47
N ARG A 189 41.79 -6.40 20.67
CA ARG A 189 41.26 -5.25 19.92
C ARG A 189 39.76 -5.23 20.10
N GLU A 190 39.25 -4.11 20.62
CA GLU A 190 37.81 -3.84 20.64
C GLU A 190 37.27 -3.94 19.20
N PRO A 191 36.15 -4.64 18.97
CA PRO A 191 35.55 -4.69 17.65
C PRO A 191 34.91 -3.35 17.33
N GLU A 192 35.37 -2.69 16.26
CA GLU A 192 34.60 -1.62 15.61
C GLU A 192 33.23 -2.18 15.19
N PRO A 193 32.13 -1.40 15.32
CA PRO A 193 30.82 -1.84 14.90
C PRO A 193 30.72 -1.81 13.36
N GLU A 194 31.03 -2.93 12.72
CA GLU A 194 30.67 -3.14 11.31
C GLU A 194 29.14 -3.25 11.18
N PRO A 195 28.51 -2.56 10.20
CA PRO A 195 27.08 -2.65 9.99
C PRO A 195 26.70 -4.06 9.55
N GLU A 196 25.88 -4.74 10.36
CA GLU A 196 25.46 -6.13 10.18
C GLU A 196 24.65 -6.30 8.88
N GLN A 197 25.33 -6.62 7.77
CA GLN A 197 24.71 -6.93 6.47
C GLN A 197 24.19 -8.39 6.40
N ARG A 198 23.42 -8.84 7.39
CA ARG A 198 22.83 -10.19 7.33
C ARG A 198 21.57 -10.24 6.45
N PRO A 199 21.34 -11.33 5.68
CA PRO A 199 20.11 -11.53 4.94
C PRO A 199 18.89 -11.52 5.86
N MET A 200 17.79 -10.86 5.48
CA MET A 200 16.57 -10.71 6.29
C MET A 200 15.82 -12.03 6.57
N ILE A 201 16.21 -13.11 5.91
CA ILE A 201 15.75 -14.48 6.20
C ILE A 201 17.00 -15.36 6.25
N SER A 202 17.33 -15.87 7.44
CA SER A 202 18.43 -16.80 7.62
C SER A 202 17.87 -18.21 7.80
N ARG A 203 18.34 -19.16 6.99
CA ARG A 203 17.91 -20.57 7.02
C ARG A 203 18.51 -21.38 8.18
N ARG A 204 19.29 -20.77 9.07
CA ARG A 204 19.91 -21.46 10.21
C ARG A 204 19.10 -21.18 11.48
N PRO A 205 18.78 -22.21 12.30
CA PRO A 205 18.32 -21.95 13.65
C PRO A 205 19.47 -21.24 14.36
N SER A 206 19.29 -19.95 14.68
CA SER A 206 20.24 -19.21 15.48
C SER A 206 20.35 -19.93 16.83
N CYS A 207 21.49 -20.56 17.07
CA CYS A 207 21.82 -21.07 18.38
C CYS A 207 21.76 -19.87 19.32
N TRP A 208 20.97 -19.98 20.40
CA TRP A 208 20.70 -18.92 21.36
C TRP A 208 22.00 -18.57 22.11
N TYR A 209 22.90 -17.82 21.46
CA TYR A 209 23.89 -17.05 22.19
C TYR A 209 23.11 -16.00 22.96
N LYS A 210 23.24 -16.03 24.30
CA LYS A 210 22.59 -15.14 25.26
C LYS A 210 22.42 -13.75 24.66
N ALA A 211 21.24 -13.45 24.15
CA ALA A 211 20.85 -12.08 23.88
C ALA A 211 20.86 -11.40 25.24
N ARG A 212 21.89 -10.59 25.50
CA ARG A 212 21.76 -9.54 26.51
C ARG A 212 20.42 -8.85 26.24
N PRO A 213 19.61 -8.51 27.25
CA PRO A 213 18.46 -7.65 27.04
C PRO A 213 19.04 -6.29 26.61
N SER A 214 19.30 -6.12 25.32
CA SER A 214 19.73 -4.85 24.75
C SER A 214 18.47 -4.02 24.61
N THR A 215 18.04 -3.48 25.74
CA THR A 215 17.26 -2.25 25.80
C THR A 215 18.02 -1.24 24.95
N PHE A 216 17.55 -0.99 23.72
CA PHE A 216 18.00 0.04 22.76
C PHE A 216 19.34 0.69 23.18
N GLN A 217 20.44 -0.05 23.02
CA GLN A 217 21.76 0.40 23.47
C GLN A 217 22.35 1.23 22.34
N ALA A 218 21.90 2.50 22.30
CA ALA A 218 22.47 3.66 21.62
C ALA A 218 23.53 3.39 20.54
N GLY A 219 23.09 3.04 19.33
CA GLY A 219 23.80 3.42 18.11
C GLY A 219 23.24 4.76 17.64
N HIS A 220 24.09 5.78 17.50
CA HIS A 220 23.84 7.08 16.82
C HIS A 220 22.68 8.01 17.25
N TYR A 221 21.56 7.52 17.77
CA TYR A 221 20.37 8.31 18.10
C TYR A 221 19.99 8.21 19.56
N THR A 222 19.62 9.34 20.14
CA THR A 222 19.07 9.39 21.50
C THR A 222 17.65 8.82 21.52
N TRP A 223 17.22 8.25 22.66
CA TRP A 223 15.84 7.77 22.85
C TRP A 223 14.73 8.71 22.35
N PRO A 224 14.75 10.04 22.60
CA PRO A 224 13.74 10.95 22.04
C PRO A 224 13.81 11.05 20.51
N GLN A 225 15.00 10.97 19.91
CA GLN A 225 15.15 10.95 18.44
C GLN A 225 14.63 9.63 17.85
N ALA A 226 14.88 8.50 18.49
CA ALA A 226 14.35 7.21 18.08
C ALA A 226 12.81 7.18 18.17
N THR A 227 12.25 7.67 19.27
CA THR A 227 10.80 7.82 19.43
C THR A 227 10.21 8.73 18.35
N PHE A 228 10.87 9.85 18.05
CA PHE A 228 10.47 10.73 16.95
C PHE A 228 10.46 10.00 15.60
N ILE A 229 11.50 9.23 15.28
CA ILE A 229 11.58 8.45 14.03
C ILE A 229 10.40 7.47 13.92
N PHE A 230 10.10 6.72 14.99
CA PHE A 230 8.97 5.78 14.98
C PHE A 230 7.61 6.46 14.90
N LEU A 231 7.43 7.62 15.55
CA LEU A 231 6.19 8.40 15.45
C LEU A 231 5.98 8.92 14.02
N VAL A 232 7.02 9.46 13.39
CA VAL A 232 6.97 9.88 11.98
C VAL A 232 6.68 8.68 11.09
N LEU A 233 7.33 7.54 11.32
CA LEU A 233 7.08 6.31 10.55
C LEU A 233 5.61 5.87 10.64
N ALA A 234 5.04 5.82 11.85
CA ALA A 234 3.64 5.47 12.06
C ALA A 234 2.70 6.46 11.35
N TRP A 235 2.94 7.76 11.53
CA TRP A 235 2.14 8.83 10.92
C TRP A 235 2.15 8.75 9.40
N VAL A 236 3.33 8.68 8.80
CA VAL A 236 3.50 8.69 7.35
C VAL A 236 2.90 7.43 6.72
N ASN A 237 3.03 6.26 7.35
CA ASN A 237 2.38 5.03 6.88
C ASN A 237 0.86 5.05 7.07
N GLY A 238 0.36 5.66 8.15
CA GLY A 238 -1.07 5.93 8.33
C GLY A 238 -1.63 6.77 7.19
N LEU A 239 -0.96 7.90 6.89
CA LEU A 239 -1.40 8.82 5.84
C LEU A 239 -1.35 8.22 4.44
N THR A 240 -0.23 7.59 4.07
CA THR A 240 0.03 7.16 2.69
C THR A 240 -0.60 5.82 2.31
N ASN A 241 -0.81 4.92 3.26
CA ASN A 241 -1.35 3.58 2.95
C ASN A 241 -2.82 3.42 3.35
N ALA A 242 -3.37 4.36 4.13
CA ALA A 242 -4.75 4.26 4.59
C ALA A 242 -5.55 5.55 4.47
N VAL A 243 -5.13 6.63 5.14
CA VAL A 243 -6.00 7.79 5.33
C VAL A 243 -6.38 8.45 4.01
N LEU A 244 -5.40 8.90 3.21
CA LEU A 244 -5.72 9.55 1.94
C LEU A 244 -6.24 8.59 0.88
N PRO A 245 -5.65 7.38 0.68
CA PRO A 245 -6.17 6.44 -0.31
C PRO A 245 -7.67 6.13 -0.12
N SER A 246 -8.15 6.05 1.12
CA SER A 246 -9.58 5.81 1.42
C SER A 246 -10.54 6.87 0.88
N VAL A 247 -10.05 8.10 0.66
CA VAL A 247 -10.84 9.26 0.17
C VAL A 247 -10.40 9.73 -1.22
N GLN A 248 -9.61 8.92 -1.93
CA GLN A 248 -9.06 9.31 -3.22
C GLN A 248 -10.15 9.56 -4.26
N SER A 249 -11.21 8.73 -4.27
CA SER A 249 -12.41 8.93 -5.08
C SER A 249 -13.03 10.32 -4.81
N TYR A 250 -13.26 10.67 -3.54
CA TYR A 250 -13.89 11.93 -3.14
C TYR A 250 -13.09 13.18 -3.49
N SER A 251 -11.75 13.10 -3.43
CA SER A 251 -10.88 14.23 -3.77
C SER A 251 -10.67 14.40 -5.28
N CYS A 252 -10.66 13.32 -6.06
CA CYS A 252 -10.25 13.38 -7.48
C CYS A 252 -11.42 13.39 -8.46
N LEU A 253 -12.47 12.60 -8.22
CA LEU A 253 -13.59 12.45 -9.16
C LEU A 253 -14.32 13.76 -9.46
N PRO A 254 -14.50 14.71 -8.53
CA PRO A 254 -15.10 16.01 -8.85
C PRO A 254 -14.35 16.79 -9.94
N TYR A 255 -13.03 16.59 -10.07
CA TYR A 255 -12.21 17.20 -11.11
C TYR A 255 -12.20 16.40 -12.43
N GLY A 256 -12.88 15.26 -12.47
CA GLY A 256 -13.02 14.40 -13.63
C GLY A 256 -12.25 13.07 -13.53
N SER A 257 -12.66 12.09 -14.34
CA SER A 257 -12.04 10.76 -14.38
C SER A 257 -10.57 10.79 -14.78
N LEU A 258 -10.18 11.72 -15.66
CA LEU A 258 -8.78 11.93 -16.04
C LEU A 258 -7.93 12.39 -14.85
N ALA A 259 -8.45 13.30 -14.01
CA ALA A 259 -7.76 13.76 -12.82
C ALA A 259 -7.51 12.60 -11.84
N TYR A 260 -8.51 11.74 -11.66
CA TYR A 260 -8.39 10.56 -10.81
C TYR A 260 -7.38 9.56 -11.38
N HIS A 261 -7.45 9.25 -12.69
CA HIS A 261 -6.51 8.36 -13.34
C HIS A 261 -5.07 8.84 -13.22
N LEU A 262 -4.80 10.10 -13.60
CA LEU A 262 -3.46 10.68 -13.51
C LEU A 262 -2.94 10.73 -12.08
N SER A 263 -3.77 11.08 -11.10
CA SER A 263 -3.38 11.10 -9.69
C SER A 263 -2.99 9.71 -9.19
N ALA A 264 -3.76 8.67 -9.55
CA ALA A 264 -3.49 7.30 -9.16
C ALA A 264 -2.21 6.76 -9.84
N THR A 265 -2.04 6.97 -11.14
CA THR A 265 -0.88 6.49 -11.91
C THR A 265 0.40 7.19 -11.50
N LEU A 266 0.40 8.54 -11.47
CA LEU A 266 1.59 9.31 -11.14
C LEU A 266 1.96 9.15 -9.65
N GLY A 267 0.97 9.02 -8.77
CA GLY A 267 1.18 8.65 -7.37
C GLY A 267 1.87 7.28 -7.24
N ALA A 268 1.39 6.25 -7.94
CA ALA A 268 2.02 4.93 -7.94
C ALA A 268 3.47 4.97 -8.49
N MET A 269 3.75 5.80 -9.48
CA MET A 269 5.11 6.02 -10.03
C MET A 269 6.03 6.82 -9.09
N ALA A 270 5.47 7.68 -8.24
CA ALA A 270 6.26 8.47 -7.29
C ALA A 270 6.98 7.61 -6.25
N ASN A 271 6.41 6.45 -5.88
CA ASN A 271 7.02 5.49 -4.94
C ASN A 271 8.37 4.93 -5.43
N PRO A 272 8.46 4.24 -6.59
CA PRO A 272 9.74 3.74 -7.09
C PRO A 272 10.71 4.88 -7.41
N LEU A 273 10.23 6.05 -7.84
CA LEU A 273 11.07 7.22 -8.02
C LEU A 273 11.70 7.67 -6.69
N ALA A 274 10.91 7.73 -5.61
CA ALA A 274 11.43 8.04 -4.29
C ALA A 274 12.46 7.02 -3.81
N CYS A 275 12.22 5.72 -4.03
CA CYS A 275 13.19 4.66 -3.74
C CYS A 275 14.49 4.81 -4.54
N PHE A 276 14.39 5.21 -5.81
CA PHE A 276 15.56 5.46 -6.66
C PHE A 276 16.33 6.70 -6.19
N LEU A 277 15.65 7.82 -5.93
CA LEU A 277 16.27 9.04 -5.41
C LEU A 277 16.95 8.80 -4.07
N ALA A 278 16.33 8.01 -3.18
CA ALA A 278 16.88 7.59 -1.91
C ALA A 278 18.22 6.86 -2.03
N MET A 279 18.46 6.14 -3.13
CA MET A 279 19.71 5.43 -3.38
C MET A 279 20.88 6.39 -3.68
N PHE A 280 20.62 7.49 -4.38
CA PHE A 280 21.66 8.46 -4.77
C PHE A 280 21.79 9.66 -3.82
N LEU A 281 20.71 10.00 -3.13
CA LEU A 281 20.63 11.14 -2.23
C LEU A 281 20.23 10.70 -0.81
N PRO A 282 20.95 9.76 -0.16
CA PRO A 282 20.60 9.36 1.20
C PRO A 282 20.80 10.52 2.18
N SER A 283 19.71 11.05 2.73
CA SER A 283 19.75 12.14 3.70
C SER A 283 19.45 11.63 5.12
N ARG A 284 20.45 11.66 6.02
CA ARG A 284 20.31 11.27 7.44
C ARG A 284 19.78 12.39 8.35
N SER A 285 19.50 13.57 7.80
CA SER A 285 19.12 14.75 8.57
C SER A 285 17.68 14.63 9.09
N LEU A 286 17.53 14.46 10.41
CA LEU A 286 16.22 14.47 11.08
C LEU A 286 15.41 15.75 10.77
N ARG A 287 16.09 16.88 10.61
CA ARG A 287 15.46 18.17 10.25
C ARG A 287 14.85 18.15 8.85
N LEU A 288 15.55 17.56 7.88
CA LEU A 288 15.02 17.42 6.53
C LEU A 288 13.85 16.43 6.49
N MET A 289 13.95 15.32 7.23
CA MET A 289 12.84 14.37 7.35
C MET A 289 11.61 15.03 7.98
N LEU A 290 11.79 15.84 9.03
CA LEU A 290 10.70 16.61 9.63
C LEU A 290 10.10 17.60 8.62
N LEU A 291 10.92 18.38 7.92
CA LEU A 291 10.46 19.35 6.93
C LEU A 291 9.65 18.69 5.81
N LEU A 292 10.15 17.57 5.28
CA LEU A 292 9.44 16.79 4.25
C LEU A 292 8.14 16.18 4.79
N THR A 293 8.14 15.70 6.03
CA THR A 293 6.94 15.15 6.68
C THR A 293 5.88 16.23 6.87
N VAL A 294 6.27 17.41 7.37
CA VAL A 294 5.35 18.55 7.54
C VAL A 294 4.82 19.00 6.19
N THR A 295 5.70 19.16 5.19
CA THR A 295 5.30 19.56 3.83
C THR A 295 4.31 18.55 3.22
N GLY A 296 4.64 17.27 3.26
CA GLY A 296 3.75 16.20 2.77
C GLY A 296 2.44 16.16 3.54
N THR A 297 2.46 16.32 4.87
CA THR A 297 1.25 16.36 5.69
C THR A 297 0.35 17.55 5.34
N THR A 298 0.93 18.73 5.10
CA THR A 298 0.18 19.93 4.67
C THR A 298 -0.48 19.71 3.31
N ILE A 299 0.24 19.12 2.35
CA ILE A 299 -0.35 18.76 1.05
C ILE A 299 -1.47 17.71 1.24
N GLY A 300 -1.26 16.76 2.13
CA GLY A 300 -2.28 15.76 2.48
C GLY A 300 -3.53 16.37 3.12
N ALA A 301 -3.37 17.38 3.97
CA ALA A 301 -4.48 18.12 4.55
C ALA A 301 -5.27 18.90 3.49
N TYR A 302 -4.58 19.47 2.49
CA TYR A 302 -5.24 20.07 1.32
C TYR A 302 -6.07 19.02 0.55
N ILE A 303 -5.51 17.85 0.24
CA ILE A 303 -6.22 16.75 -0.45
C ILE A 303 -7.45 16.31 0.35
N MET A 304 -7.29 16.12 1.66
CA MET A 304 -8.39 15.78 2.56
C MET A 304 -9.47 16.88 2.57
N GLY A 305 -9.07 18.15 2.58
CA GLY A 305 -9.99 19.28 2.47
C GLY A 305 -10.82 19.23 1.18
N MET A 306 -10.20 18.91 0.04
CA MET A 306 -10.91 18.74 -1.22
C MET A 306 -11.87 17.54 -1.20
N ALA A 307 -11.52 16.46 -0.49
CA ALA A 307 -12.46 15.36 -0.27
C ALA A 307 -13.65 15.77 0.61
N VAL A 308 -13.42 16.53 1.68
CA VAL A 308 -14.50 17.01 2.58
C VAL A 308 -15.45 17.98 1.87
N LEU A 309 -14.93 18.82 0.97
CA LEU A 309 -15.73 19.75 0.18
C LEU A 309 -16.46 19.09 -1.00
N SER A 310 -16.23 17.80 -1.25
CA SER A 310 -16.96 17.03 -2.26
C SER A 310 -18.47 17.06 -1.96
N PRO A 311 -19.35 17.31 -2.96
CA PRO A 311 -19.12 17.20 -4.41
C PRO A 311 -18.56 18.45 -5.11
N CYS A 312 -18.46 19.59 -4.41
CA CYS A 312 -18.06 20.87 -5.01
C CYS A 312 -16.78 21.43 -4.35
N PRO A 313 -15.62 20.79 -4.58
CA PRO A 313 -14.35 21.28 -4.07
C PRO A 313 -13.95 22.60 -4.75
N TRP A 314 -13.04 23.32 -4.11
CA TRP A 314 -12.54 24.58 -4.64
C TRP A 314 -11.86 24.39 -6.00
N LEU A 315 -12.07 25.33 -6.93
CA LEU A 315 -11.50 25.28 -8.29
C LEU A 315 -11.99 24.10 -9.16
N VAL A 316 -13.12 23.49 -8.81
CA VAL A 316 -13.81 22.49 -9.66
C VAL A 316 -14.15 23.08 -11.04
N HIS A 317 -14.16 22.25 -12.08
CA HIS A 317 -14.33 22.64 -13.49
C HIS A 317 -13.23 23.52 -14.10
N THR A 318 -12.12 23.79 -13.39
CA THR A 318 -10.96 24.48 -13.96
C THR A 318 -9.81 23.51 -14.25
N HIS A 319 -9.06 23.78 -15.33
CA HIS A 319 -7.83 23.04 -15.64
C HIS A 319 -6.76 23.24 -14.55
N THR A 320 -6.72 24.43 -13.95
CA THR A 320 -5.83 24.75 -12.82
C THR A 320 -6.10 23.86 -11.61
N GLY A 321 -7.38 23.68 -11.24
CA GLY A 321 -7.78 22.78 -10.15
C GLY A 321 -7.38 21.33 -10.43
N THR A 322 -7.62 20.88 -11.66
CA THR A 322 -7.23 19.53 -12.10
C THR A 322 -5.72 19.30 -11.98
N ALA A 323 -4.91 20.23 -12.51
CA ALA A 323 -3.46 20.14 -12.43
C ALA A 323 -2.96 20.20 -10.98
N LEU A 324 -3.52 21.10 -10.16
CA LEU A 324 -3.16 21.25 -8.76
C LEU A 324 -3.45 19.99 -7.95
N MET A 325 -4.57 19.32 -8.19
CA MET A 325 -4.91 18.06 -7.52
C MET A 325 -3.95 16.93 -7.89
N VAL A 326 -3.68 16.75 -9.18
CA VAL A 326 -2.74 15.72 -9.67
C VAL A 326 -1.33 15.94 -9.13
N LEU A 327 -0.87 17.20 -9.14
CA LEU A 327 0.43 17.57 -8.57
C LEU A 327 0.45 17.34 -7.06
N SER A 328 -0.62 17.68 -6.35
CA SER A 328 -0.72 17.48 -4.91
C SER A 328 -0.63 16.00 -4.54
N TRP A 329 -1.37 15.12 -5.21
CA TRP A 329 -1.30 13.68 -4.98
C TRP A 329 0.09 13.09 -5.26
N THR A 330 0.72 13.54 -6.36
CA THR A 330 2.05 13.08 -6.76
C THR A 330 3.11 13.54 -5.76
N LEU A 331 3.11 14.82 -5.37
CA LEU A 331 4.06 15.39 -4.41
C LEU A 331 3.86 14.83 -2.99
N PHE A 332 2.61 14.68 -2.54
CA PHE A 332 2.27 14.00 -1.30
C PHE A 332 2.87 12.61 -1.25
N THR A 333 2.60 11.80 -2.29
CA THR A 333 3.05 10.41 -2.34
C THR A 333 4.57 10.33 -2.42
N GLY A 334 5.19 11.11 -3.30
CA GLY A 334 6.65 11.13 -3.47
C GLY A 334 7.40 11.59 -2.23
N SER A 335 6.99 12.71 -1.63
CA SER A 335 7.66 13.27 -0.44
C SER A 335 7.59 12.33 0.75
N LEU A 336 6.40 11.78 1.04
CA LEU A 336 6.20 10.88 2.16
C LEU A 336 6.80 9.49 1.91
N SER A 337 6.83 9.00 0.67
CA SER A 337 7.53 7.77 0.33
C SER A 337 9.05 7.90 0.46
N TYR A 338 9.62 9.05 0.11
CA TYR A 338 11.03 9.32 0.37
C TYR A 338 11.34 9.29 1.88
N VAL A 339 10.49 9.91 2.73
CA VAL A 339 10.62 9.84 4.20
C VAL A 339 10.58 8.39 4.70
N LYS A 340 9.62 7.57 4.23
CA LYS A 340 9.53 6.14 4.59
C LYS A 340 10.82 5.38 4.26
N VAL A 341 11.35 5.59 3.05
CA VAL A 341 12.57 4.92 2.61
C VAL A 341 13.77 5.36 3.44
N MET A 342 13.93 6.67 3.71
CA MET A 342 15.02 7.18 4.55
C MET A 342 14.96 6.65 5.99
N ILE A 343 13.78 6.60 6.58
CA ILE A 343 13.60 5.98 7.91
C ILE A 343 13.99 4.50 7.87
N GLY A 344 13.59 3.79 6.82
CA GLY A 344 14.00 2.39 6.61
C GLY A 344 15.51 2.22 6.51
N VAL A 345 16.20 3.12 5.80
CA VAL A 345 17.67 3.14 5.71
C VAL A 345 18.30 3.38 7.08
N ILE A 346 17.79 4.34 7.86
CA ILE A 346 18.29 4.65 9.21
C ILE A 346 18.09 3.44 10.15
N LEU A 347 16.89 2.87 10.20
CA LEU A 347 16.57 1.74 11.09
C LEU A 347 17.28 0.45 10.68
N ARG A 348 17.68 0.32 9.41
CA ARG A 348 18.47 -0.83 8.94
C ARG A 348 19.86 -0.88 9.56
N GLU A 349 20.47 0.27 9.83
CA GLU A 349 21.81 0.37 10.39
C GLU A 349 21.84 0.08 11.89
N GLU A 350 20.74 0.36 12.59
CA GLU A 350 20.57 0.05 14.02
C GLU A 350 20.43 -1.46 14.30
N GLY A 351 20.26 -2.27 13.25
CA GLY A 351 20.27 -3.73 13.33
C GLY A 351 18.89 -4.39 13.29
N HIS A 352 18.90 -5.72 13.43
CA HIS A 352 17.74 -6.57 13.15
C HIS A 352 16.51 -6.26 14.03
N SER A 353 16.70 -5.93 15.30
CA SER A 353 15.59 -5.59 16.22
C SER A 353 14.88 -4.30 15.83
N ALA A 354 15.61 -3.28 15.38
CA ALA A 354 15.04 -2.02 14.91
C ALA A 354 14.24 -2.21 13.61
N LEU A 355 14.70 -3.09 12.72
CA LEU A 355 13.97 -3.48 11.51
C LEU A 355 12.66 -4.24 11.81
N LEU A 356 12.66 -5.14 12.80
CA LEU A 356 11.42 -5.80 13.23
C LEU A 356 10.41 -4.79 13.79
N LEU A 357 10.88 -3.86 14.64
CA LEU A 357 10.03 -2.81 15.18
C LEU A 357 9.56 -1.83 14.09
N CYS A 358 10.39 -1.54 13.10
CA CYS A 358 10.02 -0.77 11.90
C CYS A 358 8.80 -1.40 11.21
N GLY A 359 8.86 -2.70 10.92
CA GLY A 359 7.76 -3.45 10.32
C GLY A 359 6.48 -3.40 11.17
N ALA A 360 6.60 -3.59 12.48
CA ALA A 360 5.46 -3.51 13.40
C ALA A 360 4.82 -2.11 13.43
N VAL A 361 5.65 -1.06 13.46
CA VAL A 361 5.18 0.34 13.49
C VAL A 361 4.55 0.76 12.16
N VAL A 362 5.09 0.32 11.02
CA VAL A 362 4.49 0.51 9.69
C VAL A 362 3.06 -0.06 9.66
N GLN A 363 2.91 -1.32 10.08
CA GLN A 363 1.61 -2.00 10.08
C GLN A 363 0.63 -1.34 11.07
N LEU A 364 1.10 -1.00 12.27
CA LEU A 364 0.29 -0.33 13.29
C LEU A 364 -0.23 1.02 12.77
N GLY A 365 0.65 1.86 12.22
CA GLY A 365 0.28 3.17 11.70
C GLY A 365 -0.77 3.09 10.59
N SER A 366 -0.57 2.21 9.61
CA SER A 366 -1.54 2.00 8.53
C SER A 366 -2.85 1.38 9.03
N MET A 367 -2.80 0.44 10.00
CA MET A 367 -4.01 -0.12 10.62
C MET A 367 -4.82 0.95 11.37
N LEU A 368 -4.16 1.79 12.17
CA LEU A 368 -4.81 2.91 12.85
C LEU A 368 -5.47 3.85 11.85
N GLY A 369 -4.78 4.20 10.75
CA GLY A 369 -5.36 5.02 9.68
C GLY A 369 -6.58 4.39 9.00
N ALA A 370 -6.59 3.07 8.80
CA ALA A 370 -7.72 2.38 8.17
C ALA A 370 -8.90 2.24 9.13
N LEU A 371 -8.64 1.90 10.40
CA LEU A 371 -9.68 1.79 11.43
C LEU A 371 -10.32 3.13 11.77
N THR A 372 -9.61 4.25 11.57
CA THR A 372 -10.20 5.59 11.70
C THR A 372 -10.98 5.99 10.47
N MET A 373 -10.42 5.85 9.26
CA MET A 373 -11.09 6.32 8.05
C MET A 373 -12.24 5.44 7.59
N PHE A 374 -12.19 4.12 7.80
CA PHE A 374 -13.23 3.22 7.34
C PHE A 374 -14.61 3.58 7.91
N PRO A 375 -14.80 3.78 9.24
CA PRO A 375 -16.07 4.26 9.77
C PRO A 375 -16.44 5.67 9.27
N LEU A 376 -15.48 6.59 9.17
CA LEU A 376 -15.74 7.97 8.72
C LEU A 376 -16.28 8.02 7.29
N VAL A 377 -15.72 7.20 6.40
CA VAL A 377 -16.14 7.10 5.01
C VAL A 377 -17.38 6.23 4.92
N SER A 378 -17.33 4.97 5.36
CA SER A 378 -18.32 3.94 5.00
C SER A 378 -19.49 3.80 5.96
N VAL A 379 -19.37 4.26 7.22
CA VAL A 379 -20.45 4.13 8.23
C VAL A 379 -21.13 5.48 8.45
N TYR A 380 -20.34 6.52 8.71
CA TYR A 380 -20.85 7.88 8.96
C TYR A 380 -21.13 8.66 7.66
N SER A 381 -20.62 8.19 6.51
CA SER A 381 -20.80 8.86 5.21
C SER A 381 -20.48 10.35 5.26
N LEU A 382 -19.37 10.72 5.93
CA LEU A 382 -18.97 12.12 6.07
C LEU A 382 -18.60 12.77 4.73
N PHE A 383 -18.16 11.97 3.77
CA PHE A 383 -17.79 12.41 2.43
C PHE A 383 -18.97 12.16 1.49
N ARG A 384 -19.38 13.19 0.75
CA ARG A 384 -20.51 13.10 -0.18
C ARG A 384 -20.01 12.85 -1.59
N SER A 385 -20.59 11.86 -2.26
CA SER A 385 -20.37 11.63 -3.68
C SER A 385 -21.12 12.68 -4.52
N GLY A 386 -20.52 13.05 -5.66
CA GLY A 386 -21.14 13.93 -6.64
C GLY A 386 -21.63 13.16 -7.85
N ASP A 387 -22.79 13.55 -8.37
CA ASP A 387 -23.22 13.20 -9.73
C ASP A 387 -22.48 14.09 -10.74
N PRO A 388 -21.64 13.54 -11.64
CA PRO A 388 -20.88 14.34 -12.62
C PRO A 388 -21.75 15.17 -13.56
N CYS A 389 -22.98 14.73 -13.79
CA CYS A 389 -23.91 15.34 -14.74
C CYS A 389 -24.94 16.25 -14.07
N ASN A 390 -25.32 15.93 -12.82
CA ASN A 390 -26.42 16.61 -12.13
C ASN A 390 -25.99 17.43 -10.90
N SER A 391 -24.72 17.35 -10.47
CA SER A 391 -24.20 18.21 -9.40
C SER A 391 -23.89 19.60 -9.93
N LEU A 392 -24.72 20.58 -9.55
CA LEU A 392 -24.50 21.98 -9.87
C LEU A 392 -23.60 22.61 -8.81
N CYS A 393 -22.32 22.72 -9.11
CA CYS A 393 -21.39 23.50 -8.31
C CYS A 393 -21.42 24.95 -8.80
N LEU A 394 -21.64 25.89 -7.88
CA LEU A 394 -21.49 27.32 -8.19
C LEU A 394 -20.01 27.60 -8.54
N PRO A 395 -19.74 28.43 -9.56
CA PRO A 395 -18.40 28.71 -10.03
C PRO A 395 -17.51 29.43 -9.00
#